data_AF-A0A1D2R3V3-F1
#
_entry.id   AF-A0A1D2R3V3-F1
#
_cell.length_a   1.000
_cell.length_b   1.000
_cell.length_c   1.000
_cell.angle_alpha   90.00
_cell.angle_beta   90.00
_cell.angle_gamma   90.00
#
_symmetry.space_group_name_H-M   'P 1'
#
loop_
_entity.id
_entity.type
_entity.pdbx_description
1 polymer ?
#
loop_
_entity_poly.entity_id
_entity_poly.type
_entity_poly.pdbx_seq_one_letter_code
_entity_poly.pdbx_strand_id
1 'polypeptide(L)'
;MGIDDKNNVKGIKITNKLKSDVISTARNCDPSININLDSIKYNEKEILIVDVSEGKDKPYHCKPGFYMRIGSSSQKLKRDEILDFMIETNKKTFDSLTNREFDFEKDFDEDKFLKYLETAGITPVLGTKELLRNLGVFKEYGLVNAGILFFAKDPQKFFPQSVYTAAVYRDVEGTDVFKREEITGGLFYRKTKKRNNLRISPGSDKGSSH
;
A
#
# COMPACT_ATOMS: atom_id res chain seq x y z
N MET A 1 5.51 8.02 -35.88
CA MET A 1 5.87 6.93 -36.82
C MET A 1 6.37 7.53 -38.12
N GLY A 2 7.44 6.98 -38.71
CA GLY A 2 8.09 7.53 -39.92
C GLY A 2 9.44 8.20 -39.69
N ILE A 3 9.98 8.06 -38.48
CA ILE A 3 11.33 8.48 -38.06
C ILE A 3 12.00 7.23 -37.46
N ASP A 4 13.27 6.99 -37.79
CA ASP A 4 14.05 5.90 -37.18
C ASP A 4 14.71 6.32 -35.84
N ASP A 5 15.28 5.36 -35.12
CA ASP A 5 15.91 5.61 -33.80
C ASP A 5 17.13 6.54 -33.87
N LYS A 6 17.65 6.80 -35.09
CA LYS A 6 18.73 7.76 -35.36
C LYS A 6 18.21 9.13 -35.80
N ASN A 7 16.91 9.39 -35.61
CA ASN A 7 16.21 10.62 -35.99
C ASN A 7 16.17 10.92 -37.49
N ASN A 8 16.36 9.93 -38.37
CA ASN A 8 16.23 10.15 -39.81
C ASN A 8 14.77 9.99 -40.26
N VAL A 9 14.29 10.95 -41.05
CA VAL A 9 12.93 10.90 -41.61
C VAL A 9 12.87 9.92 -42.77
N LYS A 10 12.21 8.78 -42.54
CA LYS A 10 11.94 7.75 -43.56
C LYS A 10 10.60 7.98 -44.25
N GLY A 11 9.62 8.49 -43.53
CA GLY A 11 8.24 8.61 -43.99
C GLY A 11 7.50 7.27 -43.96
N ILE A 12 6.18 7.34 -43.92
CA ILE A 12 5.28 6.18 -44.08
C ILE A 12 4.11 6.56 -44.99
N LYS A 13 3.40 5.56 -45.51
CA LYS A 13 2.12 5.80 -46.19
C LYS A 13 1.00 5.83 -45.16
N ILE A 14 0.40 7.01 -44.93
CA ILE A 14 -0.68 7.14 -43.95
C ILE A 14 -2.01 6.78 -44.62
N THR A 15 -2.61 5.67 -44.20
CA THR A 15 -3.91 5.22 -44.71
C THR A 15 -4.98 5.27 -43.61
N ASN A 16 -6.26 5.33 -44.00
CA ASN A 16 -7.36 5.22 -43.04
C ASN A 16 -7.30 3.89 -42.27
N LYS A 17 -6.87 2.81 -42.92
CA LYS A 17 -6.65 1.51 -42.27
C LYS A 17 -5.60 1.61 -41.16
N LEU A 18 -4.45 2.22 -41.44
CA LEU A 18 -3.40 2.43 -40.44
C LEU A 18 -3.90 3.24 -39.25
N LYS A 19 -4.62 4.35 -39.50
CA LYS A 19 -5.20 5.17 -38.42
C LYS A 19 -6.19 4.36 -37.57
N SER A 20 -7.08 3.62 -38.21
CA SER A 20 -8.04 2.74 -37.53
C SER A 20 -7.36 1.64 -36.71
N ASP A 21 -6.29 1.04 -37.22
CA ASP A 21 -5.54 -0.02 -36.52
C ASP A 21 -4.86 0.53 -35.24
N VAL A 22 -4.30 1.75 -35.31
CA VAL A 22 -3.70 2.42 -34.15
C VAL A 22 -4.76 2.76 -33.10
N ILE A 23 -5.91 3.33 -33.51
CA ILE A 23 -7.03 3.61 -32.60
C ILE A 23 -7.58 2.33 -31.97
N SER A 24 -7.75 1.28 -32.76
CA SER A 24 -8.22 -0.03 -32.30
C SER A 24 -7.26 -0.63 -31.28
N THR A 25 -5.96 -0.55 -31.52
CA THR A 25 -4.95 -1.03 -30.58
C THR A 25 -5.04 -0.31 -29.24
N ALA A 26 -5.16 1.01 -29.23
CA ALA A 26 -5.28 1.82 -28.03
C ALA A 26 -6.60 1.56 -27.26
N ARG A 27 -7.71 1.41 -27.97
CA ARG A 27 -9.03 1.10 -27.39
C ARG A 27 -9.13 -0.31 -26.79
N ASN A 28 -8.39 -1.27 -27.34
CA ASN A 28 -8.39 -2.65 -26.89
C ASN A 28 -7.43 -2.90 -25.72
N CYS A 29 -6.73 -1.87 -25.23
CA CYS A 29 -6.05 -1.94 -23.95
C CYS A 29 -7.05 -1.72 -22.80
N ASP A 30 -6.72 -2.23 -21.63
CA ASP A 30 -7.50 -2.09 -20.40
C ASP A 30 -6.61 -1.48 -19.29
N PRO A 31 -6.89 -0.24 -18.84
CA PRO A 31 -7.94 0.63 -19.33
C PRO A 31 -7.68 1.15 -20.76
N SER A 32 -8.71 1.66 -21.43
CA SER A 32 -8.57 2.18 -22.79
C SER A 32 -7.61 3.38 -22.82
N ILE A 33 -6.70 3.40 -23.79
CA ILE A 33 -5.73 4.49 -23.95
C ILE A 33 -6.34 5.58 -24.84
N ASN A 34 -6.42 6.80 -24.34
CA ASN A 34 -6.81 7.96 -25.13
C ASN A 34 -5.62 8.44 -25.96
N ILE A 35 -5.81 8.47 -27.28
CA ILE A 35 -4.80 8.93 -28.23
C ILE A 35 -5.36 9.99 -29.17
N ASN A 36 -4.51 10.94 -29.57
CA ASN A 36 -4.78 11.87 -30.66
C ASN A 36 -3.86 11.54 -31.84
N LEU A 37 -4.42 11.53 -33.04
CA LEU A 37 -3.70 11.22 -34.27
C LEU A 37 -3.60 12.48 -35.14
N ASP A 38 -2.37 12.89 -35.43
CA ASP A 38 -2.06 13.96 -36.36
C ASP A 38 -1.10 13.50 -37.44
N SER A 39 -1.04 14.20 -38.55
CA SER A 39 -0.10 13.91 -39.62
C SER A 39 0.56 15.16 -40.15
N ILE A 40 1.87 15.08 -40.34
CA ILE A 40 2.67 16.16 -40.95
C ILE A 40 3.38 15.64 -42.19
N LYS A 41 3.69 16.55 -43.10
CA LYS A 41 4.51 16.27 -44.29
C LYS A 41 5.82 17.04 -44.17
N TYR A 42 6.94 16.33 -44.28
CA TYR A 42 8.28 16.90 -44.20
C TYR A 42 9.13 16.32 -45.34
N ASN A 43 9.69 17.17 -46.20
CA ASN A 43 10.45 16.75 -47.39
C ASN A 43 9.71 15.68 -48.20
N GLU A 44 8.44 15.94 -48.51
CA GLU A 44 7.52 15.05 -49.22
C GLU A 44 7.17 13.71 -48.54
N LYS A 45 7.74 13.45 -47.36
CA LYS A 45 7.48 12.25 -46.56
C LYS A 45 6.42 12.52 -45.51
N GLU A 46 5.47 11.60 -45.37
CA GLU A 46 4.42 11.72 -44.34
C GLU A 46 4.88 11.09 -43.03
N ILE A 47 4.54 11.74 -41.92
CA ILE A 47 4.83 11.29 -40.57
C ILE A 47 3.51 11.28 -39.79
N LEU A 48 3.21 10.15 -39.16
CA LEU A 48 2.05 10.02 -38.28
C LEU A 48 2.49 10.32 -36.85
N ILE A 49 1.88 11.34 -36.26
CA ILE A 49 2.04 11.71 -34.86
C ILE A 49 0.95 10.98 -34.07
N VAL A 50 1.37 10.23 -33.05
CA VAL A 50 0.48 9.53 -32.13
C VAL A 50 0.75 10.14 -30.76
N ASP A 51 -0.11 11.07 -30.36
CA ASP A 51 -0.03 11.69 -29.04
C ASP A 51 -0.81 10.85 -28.04
N VAL A 52 -0.16 10.53 -26.92
CA VAL A 52 -0.66 9.61 -25.91
C VAL A 52 -0.55 10.29 -24.56
N SER A 53 -1.69 10.72 -24.02
CA SER A 53 -1.74 11.32 -22.70
C SER A 53 -1.38 10.31 -21.62
N GLU A 54 -0.66 10.75 -20.60
CA GLU A 54 -0.44 9.94 -19.41
C GLU A 54 -1.77 9.75 -18.66
N GLY A 55 -2.17 8.49 -18.46
CA GLY A 55 -3.38 8.17 -17.70
C GLY A 55 -3.07 7.74 -16.26
N LYS A 56 -4.11 7.82 -15.42
CA LYS A 56 -4.03 7.61 -13.97
C LYS A 56 -4.13 6.14 -13.57
N ASP A 57 -4.85 5.36 -14.38
CA ASP A 57 -5.22 3.97 -14.07
C ASP A 57 -4.16 3.00 -14.61
N LYS A 58 -2.99 2.99 -13.94
CA LYS A 58 -1.86 2.12 -14.28
C LYS A 58 -1.95 0.79 -13.51
N PRO A 59 -1.45 -0.32 -14.06
CA PRO A 59 -0.80 -0.45 -15.36
C PRO A 59 -1.80 -0.70 -16.50
N TYR A 60 -1.37 -0.49 -17.75
CA TYR A 60 -2.21 -0.74 -18.93
C TYR A 60 -2.00 -2.16 -19.47
N HIS A 61 -3.06 -2.97 -19.49
CA HIS A 61 -3.06 -4.29 -20.11
C HIS A 61 -3.40 -4.17 -21.60
N CYS A 62 -2.45 -4.49 -22.47
CA CYS A 62 -2.70 -4.64 -23.90
C CYS A 62 -2.49 -6.09 -24.30
N LYS A 63 -2.92 -6.51 -25.51
CA LYS A 63 -2.76 -7.89 -26.03
C LYS A 63 -1.44 -8.59 -25.65
N PRO A 64 -0.26 -7.95 -25.79
CA PRO A 64 1.02 -8.60 -25.47
C PRO A 64 1.36 -8.65 -23.96
N GLY A 65 0.69 -7.91 -23.09
CA GLY A 65 0.92 -7.90 -21.63
C GLY A 65 0.67 -6.54 -20.98
N PHE A 66 1.24 -6.34 -19.79
CA PHE A 66 1.11 -5.10 -19.01
C PHE A 66 2.21 -4.11 -19.35
N TYR A 67 1.85 -2.84 -19.46
CA TYR A 67 2.75 -1.76 -19.83
C TYR A 67 2.64 -0.58 -18.86
N MET A 68 3.79 0.06 -18.61
CA MET A 68 3.88 1.30 -17.86
C MET A 68 4.95 2.20 -18.46
N ARG A 69 4.72 3.52 -18.43
CA ARG A 69 5.73 4.51 -18.82
C ARG A 69 6.73 4.67 -17.67
N ILE A 70 7.99 4.38 -17.95
CA ILE A 70 9.14 4.58 -17.06
C ILE A 70 10.07 5.58 -17.76
N GLY A 71 10.10 6.81 -17.23
CA GLY A 71 10.80 7.93 -17.85
C GLY A 71 10.28 8.24 -19.26
N SER A 72 11.18 8.22 -20.25
CA SER A 72 10.85 8.53 -21.65
C SER A 72 10.24 7.35 -22.43
N SER A 73 10.24 6.14 -21.87
CA SER A 73 9.86 4.90 -22.58
C SER A 73 8.67 4.19 -21.94
N SER A 74 7.82 3.57 -22.76
CA SER A 74 6.83 2.60 -22.29
C SER A 74 7.45 1.22 -22.26
N GLN A 75 7.52 0.60 -21.08
CA GLN A 75 8.12 -0.72 -20.87
C GLN A 75 7.05 -1.76 -20.57
N LYS A 76 7.26 -2.96 -21.09
CA LYS A 76 6.45 -4.13 -20.73
C LYS A 76 6.90 -4.63 -19.37
N LEU A 77 5.97 -4.71 -18.41
CA LEU A 77 6.26 -5.20 -17.07
C LEU A 77 6.46 -6.72 -17.07
N LYS A 78 7.49 -7.17 -16.36
CA LYS A 78 7.73 -8.56 -15.99
C LYS A 78 6.89 -8.94 -14.76
N ARG A 79 6.81 -10.25 -14.48
CA ARG A 79 6.05 -10.78 -13.33
C ARG A 79 6.39 -10.06 -12.03
N ASP A 80 7.67 -9.96 -11.68
CA ASP A 80 8.08 -9.40 -10.39
C ASP A 80 7.82 -7.89 -10.34
N GLU A 81 8.00 -7.17 -11.45
CA GLU A 81 7.66 -5.74 -11.55
C GLU A 81 6.15 -5.49 -11.39
N ILE A 82 5.29 -6.41 -11.85
CA ILE A 82 3.85 -6.35 -11.60
C ILE A 82 3.56 -6.55 -10.11
N LEU A 83 4.22 -7.52 -9.46
CA LEU A 83 4.04 -7.78 -8.03
C LEU A 83 4.52 -6.60 -7.19
N ASP A 84 5.68 -6.05 -7.49
CA ASP A 84 6.24 -4.87 -6.81
C ASP A 84 5.32 -3.66 -7.00
N PHE A 85 4.85 -3.43 -8.23
CA PHE A 85 3.88 -2.37 -8.51
C PHE A 85 2.59 -2.55 -7.70
N MET A 86 2.07 -3.78 -7.62
CA MET A 86 0.89 -4.09 -6.81
C MET A 86 1.15 -3.82 -5.33
N ILE A 87 2.30 -4.20 -4.78
CA ILE A 87 2.65 -3.94 -3.38
C ILE A 87 2.75 -2.42 -3.12
N GLU A 88 3.38 -1.68 -4.04
CA GLU A 88 3.52 -0.23 -3.94
C GLU A 88 2.20 0.53 -4.05
N THR A 89 1.35 0.15 -4.99
CA THR A 89 0.00 0.73 -5.15
C THR A 89 -0.94 0.32 -4.03
N ASN A 90 -0.77 -0.90 -3.51
CA ASN A 90 -1.54 -1.44 -2.40
C ASN A 90 -0.96 -1.06 -1.03
N LYS A 91 -0.15 0.01 -0.95
CA LYS A 91 0.24 0.70 0.31
C LYS A 91 -0.96 1.17 1.16
N LYS A 92 -2.20 0.96 0.71
CA LYS A 92 -3.34 0.81 1.60
C LYS A 92 -3.28 -0.57 2.30
N THR A 93 -2.37 -0.70 3.27
CA THR A 93 -2.37 -1.86 4.17
C THR A 93 -3.68 -1.95 4.94
N PHE A 94 -4.05 -3.14 5.42
CA PHE A 94 -5.24 -3.34 6.26
C PHE A 94 -5.35 -2.25 7.34
N ASP A 95 -4.25 -1.95 8.02
CA ASP A 95 -4.14 -0.94 9.08
C ASP A 95 -4.53 0.48 8.66
N SER A 96 -4.40 0.80 7.38
CA SER A 96 -4.59 2.15 6.82
C SER A 96 -6.00 2.41 6.27
N LEU A 97 -6.84 1.36 6.18
CA LEU A 97 -8.23 1.42 5.73
C LEU A 97 -9.13 1.95 6.84
N THR A 98 -10.17 2.70 6.50
CA THR A 98 -11.19 3.17 7.45
C THR A 98 -12.32 2.14 7.58
N ASN A 99 -12.81 1.90 8.79
CA ASN A 99 -13.97 1.04 9.01
C ASN A 99 -15.24 1.91 9.19
N ARG A 100 -16.23 1.72 8.31
CA ARG A 100 -17.49 2.50 8.33
C ARG A 100 -18.45 2.11 9.45
N GLU A 101 -18.29 0.93 10.03
CA GLU A 101 -19.11 0.44 11.14
C GLU A 101 -18.64 0.99 12.49
N PHE A 102 -17.43 1.56 12.55
CA PHE A 102 -16.87 2.17 13.75
C PHE A 102 -17.53 3.51 14.03
N ASP A 103 -18.28 3.60 15.15
CA ASP A 103 -18.89 4.83 15.62
C ASP A 103 -17.94 5.49 16.63
N PHE A 104 -17.39 6.65 16.27
CA PHE A 104 -16.39 7.32 17.12
C PHE A 104 -16.91 7.67 18.51
N GLU A 105 -18.17 8.05 18.64
CA GLU A 105 -18.72 8.48 19.93
C GLU A 105 -19.06 7.26 20.82
N LYS A 106 -19.44 6.13 20.20
CA LYS A 106 -19.80 4.91 20.94
C LYS A 106 -18.62 4.00 21.21
N ASP A 107 -17.76 3.79 20.22
CA ASP A 107 -16.78 2.72 20.18
C ASP A 107 -15.36 3.16 20.53
N PHE A 108 -15.05 4.47 20.50
CA PHE A 108 -13.74 5.00 20.89
C PHE A 108 -13.54 4.99 22.41
N ASP A 109 -12.34 4.60 22.83
CA ASP A 109 -11.90 4.54 24.23
C ASP A 109 -10.94 5.70 24.51
N GLU A 110 -11.49 6.79 25.02
CA GLU A 110 -10.73 8.01 25.31
C GLU A 110 -9.66 7.78 26.39
N ASP A 111 -9.94 6.94 27.39
CA ASP A 111 -8.98 6.61 28.45
C ASP A 111 -7.75 5.88 27.88
N LYS A 112 -7.95 4.92 26.95
CA LYS A 112 -6.83 4.27 26.25
C LYS A 112 -5.99 5.28 25.47
N PHE A 113 -6.64 6.24 24.82
CA PHE A 113 -5.95 7.27 24.06
C PHE A 113 -5.16 8.23 24.94
N LEU A 114 -5.75 8.74 26.03
CA LEU A 114 -5.08 9.62 26.99
C LEU A 114 -3.87 8.93 27.63
N LYS A 115 -4.00 7.64 27.97
CA LYS A 115 -2.89 6.85 28.49
C LYS A 115 -1.75 6.66 27.49
N TYR A 116 -2.09 6.51 26.20
CA TYR A 116 -1.08 6.49 25.14
C TYR A 116 -0.33 7.82 25.07
N LEU A 117 -1.05 8.96 25.09
CA LEU A 117 -0.44 10.29 25.07
C LEU A 117 0.50 10.51 26.27
N GLU A 118 0.06 10.12 27.48
CA GLU A 118 0.89 10.19 28.69
C GLU A 118 2.18 9.37 28.53
N THR A 119 2.06 8.13 28.04
CA THR A 119 3.21 7.24 27.84
C THR A 119 4.16 7.75 26.75
N ALA A 120 3.61 8.40 25.72
CA ALA A 120 4.38 9.01 24.64
C ALA A 120 4.98 10.38 25.00
N GLY A 121 4.66 10.92 26.19
CA GLY A 121 5.09 12.26 26.59
C GLY A 121 4.43 13.38 25.78
N ILE A 122 3.26 13.12 25.20
CA ILE A 122 2.53 14.07 24.36
C ILE A 122 1.51 14.82 25.23
N THR A 123 1.66 16.14 25.32
CA THR A 123 0.67 16.98 25.99
C THR A 123 -0.55 17.19 25.08
N PRO A 124 -1.79 16.89 25.52
CA PRO A 124 -2.99 17.07 24.72
C PRO A 124 -3.41 18.54 24.67
N VAL A 125 -2.73 19.33 23.84
CA VAL A 125 -3.06 20.76 23.62
C VAL A 125 -4.13 20.95 22.56
N LEU A 126 -4.31 19.95 21.69
CA LEU A 126 -5.28 19.94 20.58
C LEU A 126 -6.47 19.03 20.91
N GLY A 127 -7.55 19.17 20.14
CA GLY A 127 -8.70 18.26 20.26
C GLY A 127 -8.35 16.81 19.89
N THR A 128 -9.02 15.84 20.48
CA THR A 128 -8.77 14.39 20.29
C THR A 128 -8.67 13.98 18.81
N LYS A 129 -9.60 14.44 17.96
CA LYS A 129 -9.60 14.13 16.52
C LYS A 129 -8.41 14.75 15.78
N GLU A 130 -7.91 15.91 16.21
CA GLU A 130 -6.72 16.54 15.63
C GLU A 130 -5.44 15.80 16.04
N LEU A 131 -5.33 15.38 17.30
CA LEU A 131 -4.23 14.55 17.77
C LEU A 131 -4.19 13.21 17.02
N LEU A 132 -5.34 12.57 16.82
CA LEU A 132 -5.43 11.32 16.04
C LEU A 132 -5.09 11.52 14.56
N ARG A 133 -5.39 12.69 13.97
CA ARG A 133 -4.95 13.06 12.62
C ARG A 133 -3.43 13.22 12.56
N ASN A 134 -2.84 13.89 13.54
CA ASN A 134 -1.37 14.05 13.64
C ASN A 134 -0.66 12.71 13.81
N LEU A 135 -1.29 11.74 14.48
CA LEU A 135 -0.81 10.37 14.59
C LEU A 135 -1.04 9.53 13.31
N GLY A 136 -1.69 10.08 12.29
CA GLY A 136 -1.97 9.42 11.02
C GLY A 136 -3.05 8.34 11.09
N VAL A 137 -3.76 8.21 12.22
CA VAL A 137 -4.78 7.17 12.45
C VAL A 137 -6.21 7.66 12.22
N PHE A 138 -6.42 8.95 11.98
CA PHE A 138 -7.73 9.52 11.64
C PHE A 138 -7.66 10.22 10.28
N LYS A 139 -8.50 9.78 9.34
CA LYS A 139 -8.55 10.27 7.96
C LYS A 139 -9.92 10.89 7.65
N GLU A 140 -10.12 11.33 6.42
CA GLU A 140 -11.33 12.02 5.94
C GLU A 140 -12.64 11.27 6.28
N TYR A 141 -12.60 9.92 6.25
CA TYR A 141 -13.76 9.06 6.51
C TYR A 141 -13.78 8.42 7.90
N GLY A 142 -12.96 8.90 8.83
CA GLY A 142 -12.91 8.41 10.21
C GLY A 142 -11.61 7.68 10.58
N LEU A 143 -11.68 6.90 11.66
CA LEU A 143 -10.53 6.19 12.22
C LEU A 143 -10.11 5.03 11.31
N VAL A 144 -8.81 4.87 11.08
CA VAL A 144 -8.27 3.72 10.34
C VAL A 144 -8.18 2.48 11.23
N ASN A 145 -8.08 1.30 10.63
CA ASN A 145 -8.06 0.01 11.33
C ASN A 145 -6.98 -0.05 12.40
N ALA A 146 -5.78 0.52 12.19
CA ALA A 146 -4.77 0.63 13.24
C ALA A 146 -5.29 1.43 14.44
N GLY A 147 -5.90 2.60 14.21
CA GLY A 147 -6.48 3.40 15.29
C GLY A 147 -7.59 2.65 16.03
N ILE A 148 -8.41 1.86 15.33
CA ILE A 148 -9.44 1.01 15.94
C ILE A 148 -8.79 -0.09 16.80
N LEU A 149 -7.76 -0.78 16.29
CA LEU A 149 -7.04 -1.80 17.04
C LEU A 149 -6.36 -1.25 18.31
N PHE A 150 -5.95 0.01 18.31
CA PHE A 150 -5.30 0.63 19.46
C PHE A 150 -6.31 1.26 20.45
N PHE A 151 -7.34 1.92 19.95
CA PHE A 151 -8.16 2.85 20.72
C PHE A 151 -9.66 2.54 20.70
N ALA A 152 -10.10 1.38 20.19
CA ALA A 152 -11.48 0.92 20.37
C ALA A 152 -11.68 0.36 21.79
N LYS A 153 -12.90 0.51 22.32
CA LYS A 153 -13.35 -0.18 23.54
C LYS A 153 -13.26 -1.70 23.35
N ASP A 154 -13.81 -2.18 22.24
CA ASP A 154 -13.82 -3.58 21.80
C ASP A 154 -13.40 -3.68 20.33
N PRO A 155 -12.11 -3.88 20.02
CA PRO A 155 -11.65 -4.04 18.64
C PRO A 155 -12.12 -5.36 18.01
N GLN A 156 -12.45 -6.38 18.82
CA GLN A 156 -12.92 -7.68 18.33
C GLN A 156 -14.31 -7.59 17.67
N LYS A 157 -15.13 -6.60 18.04
CA LYS A 157 -16.37 -6.21 17.34
C LYS A 157 -16.13 -5.96 15.84
N PHE A 158 -15.00 -5.33 15.49
CA PHE A 158 -14.67 -4.94 14.12
C PHE A 158 -13.75 -5.96 13.44
N PHE A 159 -12.86 -6.57 14.22
CA PHE A 159 -11.87 -7.51 13.75
C PHE A 159 -11.86 -8.74 14.68
N PRO A 160 -12.73 -9.73 14.46
CA PRO A 160 -12.83 -10.90 15.33
C PRO A 160 -11.51 -11.68 15.48
N GLN A 161 -10.62 -11.56 14.48
CA GLN A 161 -9.29 -12.18 14.45
C GLN A 161 -8.25 -11.43 15.31
N SER A 162 -8.59 -10.27 15.89
CA SER A 162 -7.67 -9.44 16.69
C SER A 162 -7.47 -9.97 18.12
N VAL A 163 -7.27 -11.29 18.28
CA VAL A 163 -7.06 -11.91 19.59
C VAL A 163 -5.59 -12.21 19.80
N TYR A 164 -5.02 -11.73 20.90
CA TYR A 164 -3.65 -12.07 21.28
C TYR A 164 -3.67 -13.36 22.11
N THR A 165 -2.97 -14.40 21.66
CA THR A 165 -2.74 -15.57 22.51
C THR A 165 -1.39 -15.41 23.20
N ALA A 166 -1.40 -15.26 24.53
CA ALA A 166 -0.18 -15.37 25.33
C ALA A 166 -0.08 -16.78 25.89
N ALA A 167 0.97 -17.51 25.53
CA ALA A 167 1.29 -18.82 26.07
C ALA A 167 2.61 -18.74 26.86
N VAL A 168 2.59 -19.25 28.09
CA VAL A 168 3.79 -19.49 28.90
C VAL A 168 4.14 -20.95 28.75
N TYR A 169 5.39 -21.22 28.41
CA TYR A 169 5.94 -22.57 28.27
C TYR A 169 6.86 -22.88 29.45
N ARG A 170 6.87 -24.14 29.90
CA ARG A 170 7.73 -24.61 30.99
C ARG A 170 9.16 -24.92 30.53
N ASP A 171 9.33 -25.09 29.23
CA ASP A 171 10.55 -25.50 28.56
C ASP A 171 10.98 -24.48 27.49
N VAL A 172 12.26 -24.51 27.12
CA VAL A 172 12.83 -23.62 26.10
C VAL A 172 12.43 -24.08 24.69
N GLU A 173 12.09 -25.36 24.53
CA GLU A 173 11.68 -25.98 23.27
C GLU A 173 10.23 -25.67 22.89
N GLY A 174 9.43 -25.12 23.83
CA GLY A 174 8.06 -24.67 23.57
C GLY A 174 7.05 -25.81 23.42
N THR A 175 7.34 -26.98 23.98
CA THR A 175 6.50 -28.18 23.85
C THR A 175 5.56 -28.41 25.04
N ASP A 176 5.88 -27.85 26.23
CA ASP A 176 5.03 -27.94 27.42
C ASP A 176 4.36 -26.59 27.75
N VAL A 177 3.10 -26.44 27.35
CA VAL A 177 2.29 -25.25 27.64
C VAL A 177 1.90 -25.23 29.12
N PHE A 178 2.54 -24.35 29.90
CA PHE A 178 2.23 -24.10 31.31
C PHE A 178 0.87 -23.41 31.50
N LYS A 179 0.62 -22.37 30.69
CA LYS A 179 -0.58 -21.55 30.79
C LYS A 179 -0.84 -20.86 29.46
N ARG A 180 -2.07 -20.96 28.97
CA ARG A 180 -2.56 -20.24 27.78
C ARG A 180 -3.65 -19.27 28.23
N GLU A 181 -3.51 -18.00 27.87
CA GLU A 181 -4.55 -17.00 28.07
C GLU A 181 -4.79 -16.23 26.78
N GLU A 182 -6.06 -16.10 26.42
CA GLU A 182 -6.51 -15.21 25.36
C GLU A 182 -6.63 -13.80 25.95
N ILE A 183 -5.85 -12.89 25.41
CA ILE A 183 -5.87 -11.48 25.75
C ILE A 183 -6.74 -10.80 24.69
N THR A 184 -7.90 -10.34 25.13
CA THR A 184 -8.84 -9.53 24.35
C THR A 184 -8.64 -8.05 24.69
N GLY A 185 -8.99 -7.16 23.75
CA GLY A 185 -8.68 -5.72 23.83
C GLY A 185 -7.61 -5.26 22.83
N GLY A 186 -7.31 -3.95 22.85
CA GLY A 186 -6.38 -3.34 21.89
C GLY A 186 -4.90 -3.67 22.13
N LEU A 187 -4.05 -3.34 21.15
CA LEU A 187 -2.61 -3.65 21.11
C LEU A 187 -1.80 -3.21 22.36
N PHE A 188 -2.30 -2.24 23.13
CA PHE A 188 -1.70 -1.82 24.41
C PHE A 188 -2.29 -2.56 25.62
N TYR A 189 -2.29 -3.89 25.62
CA TYR A 189 -2.55 -4.63 26.86
C TYR A 189 -1.23 -4.93 27.59
N ARG A 190 -1.02 -4.25 28.72
CA ARG A 190 0.10 -4.52 29.62
C ARG A 190 -0.39 -5.35 30.82
N LYS A 191 0.00 -6.62 30.92
CA LYS A 191 0.00 -7.32 32.21
C LYS A 191 1.04 -6.68 33.11
N THR A 192 0.62 -5.77 33.96
CA THR A 192 1.43 -5.35 35.11
C THR A 192 1.25 -6.40 36.21
N LYS A 193 1.94 -7.55 36.10
CA LYS A 193 2.09 -8.46 37.24
C LYS A 193 3.46 -9.14 37.22
N LYS A 194 4.31 -8.65 38.14
CA LYS A 194 5.63 -9.16 38.57
C LYS A 194 6.75 -9.12 37.52
N ARG A 195 7.45 -7.98 37.48
CA ARG A 195 8.91 -7.98 37.34
C ARG A 195 9.48 -8.93 38.39
N ASN A 196 10.00 -10.07 37.97
CA ASN A 196 11.20 -10.68 38.55
C ASN A 196 11.80 -11.61 37.49
N ASN A 197 13.06 -11.33 37.15
CA ASN A 197 13.99 -12.20 36.42
C ASN A 197 13.78 -12.45 34.93
N LEU A 198 13.77 -11.39 34.12
CA LEU A 198 14.35 -11.52 32.77
C LEU A 198 15.45 -10.48 32.59
N ARG A 199 16.70 -10.91 32.77
CA ARG A 199 17.86 -10.26 32.16
C ARG A 199 17.85 -10.65 30.68
N ILE A 200 17.69 -9.67 29.82
CA ILE A 200 17.96 -9.83 28.39
C ILE A 200 19.43 -9.44 28.21
N SER A 201 20.30 -10.40 27.95
CA SER A 201 21.66 -10.12 27.48
C SER A 201 21.62 -10.07 25.94
N PRO A 202 22.15 -9.01 25.29
CA PRO A 202 22.35 -9.01 23.85
C PRO A 202 23.49 -9.97 23.50
N GLY A 203 23.23 -10.88 22.56
CA GLY A 203 24.21 -11.84 22.07
C GLY A 203 25.42 -11.11 21.49
N SER A 204 26.59 -11.33 22.10
CA SER A 204 27.87 -10.99 21.50
C SER A 204 28.41 -12.23 20.82
N ASP A 205 28.67 -12.05 19.53
CA ASP A 205 29.41 -12.93 18.64
C ASP A 205 30.75 -13.33 19.28
N LYS A 206 31.02 -14.64 19.34
CA LYS A 206 32.38 -15.18 19.44
C LYS A 206 32.44 -16.47 18.63
N GLY A 207 33.11 -16.38 17.49
CA GLY A 207 33.65 -17.54 16.79
C GLY A 207 34.82 -18.17 17.54
N SER A 208 35.08 -19.44 17.21
CA SER A 208 36.37 -20.16 17.17
C SER A 208 36.02 -21.67 17.12
N SER A 209 36.17 -22.34 15.98
CA SER A 209 37.33 -23.19 15.67
C SER A 209 37.67 -24.21 16.77
N HIS A 210 37.34 -25.48 16.54
CA HIS A 210 38.31 -26.58 16.42
C HIS A 210 37.67 -27.79 15.74
#